data_AF-K8EJN6-F1
#
_entry.id   AF-K8EJN6-F1
#
_cell.length_a   1.000
_cell.length_b   1.000
_cell.length_c   1.000
_cell.angle_alpha   90.00
_cell.angle_beta   90.00
_cell.angle_gamma   90.00
#
_symmetry.space_group_name_H-M   'P 1'
#
loop_
_entity.id
_entity.type
_entity.pdbx_description
1 polymer ?
#
loop_
_entity_poly.entity_id
_entity_poly.type
_entity_poly.pdbx_seq_one_letter_code
_entity_poly.pdbx_strand_id
1 'polypeptide(L)'
;MGELKSNLEDLSKKDLIAAYEESKRACERLESTLQVYQRHLEQVIKYHSVEAYCETVGRNREREAARTAPQDSDGNIYSAESSCEPNL
;
A
#
# COMPACT_ATOMS: atom_id res chain seq x y z
N MET A 1 -9.76 22.92 35.89
CA MET A 1 -8.37 23.41 35.96
C MET A 1 -7.79 23.41 37.38
N GLY A 2 -8.59 23.59 38.44
CA GLY A 2 -8.09 23.60 39.83
C GLY A 2 -7.67 22.23 40.37
N GLU A 3 -8.45 21.17 40.10
CA GLU A 3 -8.17 19.82 40.61
C GLU A 3 -6.90 19.19 40.01
N LEU A 4 -6.57 19.51 38.76
CA LEU A 4 -5.36 18.99 38.12
C LEU A 4 -4.09 19.62 38.71
N LYS A 5 -4.17 20.87 39.18
CA LYS A 5 -3.05 21.58 39.82
C LYS A 5 -2.79 21.05 41.24
N SER A 6 -3.84 20.79 42.02
CA SER A 6 -3.73 20.27 43.39
C SER A 6 -3.06 18.90 43.43
N ASN A 7 -3.42 17.99 42.51
CA ASN A 7 -2.80 16.65 42.46
C ASN A 7 -1.32 16.66 42.04
N LEU A 8 -0.87 17.70 41.33
CA LEU A 8 0.50 17.82 40.84
C LEU A 8 1.48 18.24 41.96
N GLU A 9 0.99 18.94 42.98
CA GLU A 9 1.77 19.40 44.12
C GLU A 9 2.03 18.26 45.14
N ASP A 10 1.16 17.23 45.16
CA ASP A 10 1.26 16.06 46.04
C ASP A 10 2.09 14.89 45.44
N LEU A 11 2.31 14.88 44.13
CA LEU A 11 3.13 13.86 43.46
C LEU A 11 4.61 14.14 43.66
N SER A 12 5.36 13.15 44.14
CA SER A 12 6.81 13.29 44.21
C SER A 12 7.36 13.48 42.80
N LYS A 13 8.47 14.21 42.67
CA LYS A 13 9.17 14.40 41.38
C LYS A 13 9.39 13.07 40.63
N LYS A 14 9.57 11.96 41.35
CA LYS A 14 9.73 10.62 40.77
C LYS A 14 8.45 10.12 40.10
N ASP A 15 7.31 10.32 40.75
CA ASP A 15 6.01 9.87 40.23
C ASP A 15 5.61 10.68 38.99
N LEU A 16 5.95 11.98 39.00
CA LEU A 16 5.73 12.85 37.84
C LEU A 16 6.60 12.44 36.64
N ILE A 17 7.87 12.09 36.88
CA ILE A 17 8.77 11.56 35.84
C ILE A 17 8.24 10.22 35.30
N ALA A 18 7.81 9.31 36.19
CA ALA A 18 7.27 8.02 35.80
C ALA A 18 6.00 8.16 34.93
N ALA A 19 5.07 9.05 35.31
CA ALA A 19 3.87 9.34 34.54
C ALA A 19 4.20 9.93 33.16
N TYR A 20 5.18 10.85 33.09
CA TYR A 20 5.65 11.40 31.82
C TYR A 20 6.26 10.33 30.91
N GLU A 21 7.12 9.46 31.45
CA GLU A 21 7.72 8.37 30.69
C GLU A 21 6.68 7.37 30.17
N GLU A 22 5.69 7.03 30.99
CA GLU A 22 4.60 6.15 30.58
C GLU A 22 3.76 6.77 29.46
N SER A 23 3.41 8.05 29.59
CA SER A 23 2.72 8.80 28.54
C SER A 23 3.54 8.85 27.26
N LYS A 24 4.85 9.07 27.35
CA LYS A 24 5.75 9.09 26.19
C LYS A 24 5.76 7.74 25.47
N ARG A 25 5.91 6.63 26.22
CA ARG A 25 5.85 5.27 25.65
C ARG A 25 4.49 4.98 25.02
N ALA A 26 3.40 5.49 25.59
CA ALA A 26 2.07 5.34 25.00
C ALA A 26 1.95 6.07 23.65
N CYS A 27 2.47 7.30 23.55
CA CYS A 27 2.53 8.03 22.29
C CYS A 27 3.35 7.29 21.23
N GLU A 28 4.54 6.80 21.59
CA GLU A 28 5.40 6.02 20.68
C GLU A 28 4.69 4.75 20.15
N ARG A 29 3.93 4.05 21.00
CA ARG A 29 3.13 2.88 20.57
C ARG A 29 1.99 3.26 19.62
N LEU A 30 1.31 4.38 19.89
CA LEU A 30 0.24 4.87 19.02
C LEU A 30 0.78 5.30 17.65
N GLU A 31 1.92 6.00 17.62
CA GLU A 31 2.60 6.38 16.36
C GLU A 31 3.00 5.15 15.54
N SER A 32 3.59 4.13 16.19
CA SER A 32 3.93 2.88 15.52
C SER A 32 2.70 2.19 14.93
N THR A 33 1.61 2.14 15.69
CA THR A 33 0.34 1.56 15.24
C THR A 33 -0.23 2.32 14.04
N LEU A 34 -0.19 3.65 14.09
CA LEU A 34 -0.66 4.52 13.02
C LEU A 34 0.13 4.30 11.72
N GLN A 35 1.46 4.15 11.80
CA GLN A 35 2.28 3.83 10.63
C GLN A 35 1.91 2.48 9.99
N VAL A 36 1.61 1.46 10.79
CA VAL A 36 1.17 0.15 10.27
C VAL A 36 -0.16 0.30 9.52
N TYR A 37 -1.12 1.02 10.10
CA TYR A 37 -2.40 1.26 9.43
C TYR A 37 -2.26 2.08 8.14
N GLN A 38 -1.40 3.09 8.12
CA GLN A 38 -1.12 3.87 6.91
C GLN A 38 -0.58 2.99 5.78
N ARG A 39 0.43 2.15 6.06
CA ARG A 39 0.97 1.22 5.05
C ARG A 39 -0.08 0.22 4.57
N HIS A 40 -0.92 -0.27 5.48
CA HIS A 40 -1.99 -1.19 5.11
C HIS A 40 -3.01 -0.50 4.18
N LEU A 41 -3.40 0.73 4.50
CA LEU A 41 -4.29 1.52 3.65
C LEU A 41 -3.69 1.77 2.26
N GLU A 42 -2.41 2.15 2.18
CA GLU A 42 -1.70 2.30 0.90
C GLU A 42 -1.76 1.01 0.07
N GLN A 43 -1.56 -0.15 0.71
CA GLN A 43 -1.63 -1.44 0.03
C GLN A 43 -3.06 -1.79 -0.44
N VAL A 44 -4.08 -1.51 0.38
CA VAL A 44 -5.49 -1.71 0.01
C VAL A 44 -5.88 -0.82 -1.15
N ILE A 45 -5.50 0.47 -1.11
CA ILE A 45 -5.74 1.42 -2.20
C ILE A 45 -5.07 0.93 -3.48
N LYS A 46 -3.80 0.49 -3.41
CA LYS A 46 -3.09 -0.03 -4.58
C LYS A 46 -3.75 -1.28 -5.16
N TYR A 47 -4.16 -2.23 -4.32
CA TYR A 47 -4.79 -3.46 -4.79
C TYR A 47 -6.14 -3.20 -5.48
N HIS A 48 -6.92 -2.27 -4.92
CA HIS A 48 -8.22 -1.89 -5.48
C HIS A 48 -8.13 -0.73 -6.47
N SER A 49 -6.92 -0.32 -6.86
CA SER A 49 -6.77 0.78 -7.81
C SER A 49 -7.26 0.32 -9.18
N VAL A 50 -7.90 1.25 -9.89
CA VAL A 50 -8.32 1.04 -11.28
C VAL A 50 -7.13 0.66 -12.15
N GLU A 51 -5.94 1.19 -11.85
CA GLU A 51 -4.69 0.86 -12.53
C GLU A 51 -4.32 -0.63 -12.37
N ALA A 52 -4.35 -1.17 -11.14
CA ALA A 52 -4.05 -2.58 -10.89
C ALA A 52 -5.08 -3.51 -11.57
N TYR A 53 -6.35 -3.10 -11.60
CA TYR A 53 -7.38 -3.80 -12.36
C TYR A 53 -7.11 -3.78 -13.87
N CYS A 54 -6.83 -2.60 -14.43
CA CYS A 54 -6.51 -2.42 -15.85
C CYS A 54 -5.28 -3.24 -16.27
N GLU A 55 -4.21 -3.23 -15.47
CA GLU A 55 -3.02 -4.06 -15.70
C GLU A 55 -3.35 -5.56 -15.70
N THR A 56 -4.19 -6.01 -14.75
CA THR A 56 -4.59 -7.41 -14.67
C THR A 56 -5.44 -7.83 -15.87
N VAL A 57 -6.39 -6.99 -16.27
CA VAL A 57 -7.20 -7.22 -17.48
C VAL A 57 -6.34 -7.19 -18.74
N GLY A 58 -5.40 -6.26 -18.85
CA GLY A 58 -4.45 -6.15 -19.96
C GLY A 58 -3.62 -7.43 -20.13
N ARG A 59 -2.97 -7.88 -19.05
CA ARG A 59 -2.21 -9.15 -19.05
C ARG A 59 -3.07 -10.36 -19.38
N ASN A 60 -4.31 -10.41 -18.90
CA ASN A 60 -5.23 -11.49 -19.24
C ASN A 60 -5.61 -11.47 -20.72
N ARG A 61 -5.84 -10.29 -21.31
CA ARG A 61 -6.10 -10.15 -22.75
C ARG A 61 -4.89 -10.55 -23.59
N GLU A 62 -3.69 -10.13 -23.22
CA GLU A 62 -2.45 -10.54 -23.90
C GLU A 62 -2.26 -12.06 -23.85
N ARG A 63 -2.50 -12.66 -22.68
CA ARG A 63 -2.41 -14.11 -22.49
C ARG A 63 -3.42 -14.86 -23.34
N GLU A 64 -4.67 -14.42 -23.37
CA GLU A 64 -5.70 -15.03 -24.22
C GLU A 64 -5.37 -14.85 -25.70
N ALA A 65 -4.93 -13.67 -26.12
CA ALA A 65 -4.47 -13.42 -27.48
C ALA A 65 -3.33 -14.38 -27.89
N ALA A 66 -2.33 -14.57 -27.02
CA ALA A 66 -1.24 -15.52 -27.25
C ALA A 66 -1.71 -16.99 -27.32
N ARG A 67 -2.76 -17.36 -26.57
CA ARG A 67 -3.34 -18.73 -26.64
C ARG A 67 -4.15 -18.96 -27.91
N THR A 68 -4.81 -17.93 -28.43
CA THR A 68 -5.63 -18.01 -29.65
C THR A 68 -4.88 -17.60 -30.91
N ALA A 69 -3.62 -17.20 -30.78
CA ALA A 69 -2.81 -16.78 -31.91
C ALA A 69 -2.62 -17.96 -32.88
N PRO A 70 -2.86 -17.77 -34.19
CA PRO A 70 -2.64 -18.81 -35.18
C PRO A 70 -1.21 -19.33 -35.08
N GLN A 71 -1.06 -20.64 -34.93
CA GLN A 71 0.23 -21.31 -34.99
C GLN A 71 0.44 -21.84 -36.40
N ASP A 72 1.65 -21.69 -36.94
CA ASP A 72 2.02 -22.40 -38.17
C ASP A 72 2.22 -23.91 -37.90
N SER A 73 2.37 -24.68 -38.96
CA SER A 73 2.59 -26.14 -38.91
C SER A 73 3.85 -26.55 -38.14
N ASP A 74 4.77 -25.61 -37.90
CA ASP A 74 6.03 -25.80 -37.18
C ASP A 74 5.94 -25.36 -35.71
N GLY A 75 4.77 -24.88 -35.27
CA GLY A 75 4.48 -24.49 -33.88
C GLY A 75 4.87 -23.06 -33.50
N ASN A 76 5.23 -22.21 -34.46
CA ASN A 76 5.53 -20.80 -34.20
C ASN A 76 4.24 -19.99 -34.11
N ILE A 77 4.20 -19.08 -33.14
CA ILE A 77 3.07 -18.17 -32.91
C ILE A 77 3.25 -16.94 -33.81
N TYR A 78 2.26 -16.65 -34.67
CA TYR A 78 2.22 -15.38 -35.40
C TYR A 78 1.77 -14.25 -34.45
N SER A 79 2.73 -13.56 -33.84
CA SER A 79 2.48 -12.23 -33.29
C SER A 79 2.33 -11.27 -34.47
N ALA A 80 1.13 -10.71 -34.66
CA ALA A 80 0.88 -9.69 -35.66
C ALA A 80 1.55 -8.35 -35.27
N GLU A 81 2.88 -8.31 -35.22
CA GLU A 81 3.63 -7.08 -35.48
C GLU A 81 3.77 -6.94 -37.00
N SER A 82 2.65 -6.94 -37.72
CA SER A 82 2.64 -6.65 -39.14
C SER A 82 2.58 -5.13 -39.32
N SER A 83 3.77 -4.54 -39.47
CA SER A 83 4.04 -3.48 -40.46
C SER A 83 3.04 -2.31 -40.50
N CYS A 84 3.20 -1.33 -39.61
CA CYS A 84 2.98 0.06 -40.03
C CYS A 84 4.22 0.52 -40.81
N GLU A 85 4.34 0.11 -42.07
CA GLU A 85 5.14 0.88 -43.02
C GLU A 85 4.32 2.12 -43.41
N PRO A 86 4.84 3.35 -43.23
CA PRO A 86 4.19 4.52 -43.77
C PRO A 86 4.43 4.53 -45.28
N ASN A 87 3.36 4.36 -46.07
CA ASN A 87 3.43 4.59 -47.51
C ASN A 87 3.81 6.05 -47.77
N LEU A 88 4.94 6.24 -48.46
CA LEU A 88 5.39 7.48 -49.11
C LEU A 88 4.61 7.72 -50.41
#